data_AF-L1NSG6-F1
#
_entry.id   AF-L1NSG6-F1
#
_cell.length_a   1.000
_cell.length_b   1.000
_cell.length_c   1.000
_cell.angle_alpha   90.00
_cell.angle_beta   90.00
_cell.angle_gamma   90.00
#
_symmetry.space_group_name_H-M   'P 1'
#
loop_
_entity.id
_entity.type
_entity.pdbx_description
1 polymer ?
#
loop_
_entity_poly.entity_id
_entity_poly.type
_entity_poly.pdbx_seq_one_letter_code
_entity_poly.pdbx_strand_id
1 'polypeptide(L)' 'MNTIVLKQNLDFQHYQLAVKALASVGVEVAEPHNPYEITEEDIRAIALAREDVKQGRVKSSEQVFEEAKAYYESFLDR' A
#
# COMPACT_ATOMS: atom_id res chain seq x y z
N MET A 1 -7.09 17.23 15.02
CA MET A 1 -7.72 16.85 13.74
C MET A 1 -9.20 17.15 13.87
N ASN A 2 -9.73 18.10 13.12
CA ASN A 2 -11.16 18.43 13.15
C ASN A 2 -11.85 17.60 12.06
N THR A 3 -12.78 16.74 12.45
CA THR A 3 -13.42 15.77 11.54
C THR A 3 -14.90 16.12 11.35
N ILE A 4 -15.33 16.25 10.09
CA ILE A 4 -16.74 16.42 9.73
C ILE A 4 -17.32 15.03 9.45
N VAL A 5 -18.33 14.62 10.21
CA VAL A 5 -19.00 13.34 10.02
C VAL A 5 -20.14 13.49 9.02
N LEU A 6 -20.16 12.66 7.98
CA LEU A 6 -21.22 12.66 6.98
C LEU A 6 -22.43 11.85 7.49
N LYS A 7 -23.65 12.37 7.28
CA LYS A 7 -24.89 11.65 7.64
C LYS A 7 -25.18 10.45 6.72
N GLN A 8 -24.64 10.49 5.50
CA GLN A 8 -24.78 9.45 4.49
C GLN A 8 -23.51 9.41 3.64
N ASN A 9 -23.23 8.26 3.02
CA ASN A 9 -22.15 8.17 2.05
C ASN A 9 -22.46 9.05 0.84
N LEU A 10 -21.45 9.82 0.40
CA LEU A 10 -21.55 10.63 -0.80
C LEU A 10 -21.06 9.81 -1.99
N ASP A 11 -21.82 9.83 -3.08
CA ASP A 11 -21.26 9.44 -4.37
C ASP A 11 -20.26 10.49 -4.86
N PHE A 12 -19.59 10.18 -5.97
CA PHE A 12 -18.54 11.04 -6.51
C PHE A 12 -19.01 12.46 -6.83
N GLN A 13 -20.22 12.63 -7.38
CA GLN A 13 -20.74 13.94 -7.77
C GLN A 13 -21.06 14.79 -6.54
N HIS A 14 -21.72 14.20 -5.55
CA HIS A 14 -22.03 14.88 -4.29
C HIS A 14 -20.76 15.19 -3.49
N TYR A 15 -19.75 14.31 -3.52
CA TYR A 15 -18.44 14.55 -2.92
C TYR A 15 -17.77 15.78 -3.55
N GLN A 16 -17.70 15.86 -4.88
CA GLN A 16 -17.10 17.00 -5.58
C GLN A 16 -17.81 18.32 -5.25
N LEU A 17 -19.14 18.32 -5.14
CA LEU A 17 -19.91 19.49 -4.75
C LEU A 17 -19.59 19.90 -3.30
N ALA A 18 -19.52 18.93 -2.39
CA ALA A 18 -19.20 19.18 -0.98
C ALA A 18 -17.78 19.73 -0.79
N VAL A 19 -16.77 19.17 -1.47
CA VAL A 19 -15.38 19.67 -1.43
C VAL A 19 -15.30 21.11 -1.91
N LYS A 20 -16.00 21.44 -3.02
CA LYS A 20 -16.04 22.83 -3.54
C LYS A 20 -16.71 23.80 -2.57
N ALA A 21 -17.80 23.38 -1.92
CA ALA A 21 -18.51 24.20 -0.95
C ALA A 21 -17.70 24.42 0.34
N LEU A 22 -16.93 23.42 0.78
CA LEU A 22 -16.01 23.55 1.91
C LEU A 22 -14.84 24.49 1.57
N ALA A 23 -14.27 24.35 0.37
CA ALA A 23 -13.21 25.23 -0.10
C ALA A 23 -13.65 26.70 -0.16
N SER A 24 -14.91 26.99 -0.55
CA SER A 24 -15.41 28.37 -0.63
C SER A 24 -15.56 29.06 0.72
N VAL A 25 -15.62 28.32 1.82
CA VAL A 25 -15.62 28.85 3.19
C VAL A 25 -14.26 28.73 3.89
N GLY A 26 -13.20 28.43 3.14
CA GLY A 26 -11.83 28.34 3.64
C GLY A 26 -11.50 27.03 4.37
N VAL A 27 -12.30 25.98 4.16
CA VAL A 27 -12.03 24.64 4.71
C VAL A 27 -11.33 23.80 3.67
N GLU A 28 -10.10 23.36 3.99
CA GLU A 28 -9.34 22.42 3.18
C GLU A 28 -9.71 20.98 3.55
N VAL A 29 -10.01 20.17 2.54
CA VAL A 29 -10.30 18.75 2.69
C VAL A 29 -9.02 17.98 2.42
N ALA A 30 -8.49 17.31 3.43
CA ALA A 30 -7.33 16.44 3.26
C ALA A 30 -7.64 15.35 2.21
N GLU A 31 -6.68 15.07 1.33
CA GLU A 31 -6.83 13.98 0.39
C GLU A 31 -7.05 12.66 1.15
N PRO A 32 -8.01 11.83 0.71
CA PRO A 32 -8.19 10.52 1.31
C PRO A 32 -6.90 9.72 1.17
N HIS A 33 -6.54 8.98 2.23
CA HIS A 33 -5.38 8.10 2.20
C HIS A 33 -5.46 7.19 0.97
N ASN A 34 -4.43 7.27 0.11
CA ASN A 34 -4.31 6.39 -1.03
C ASN A 34 -3.57 5.12 -0.56
N PRO A 35 -4.25 3.96 -0.45
CA PRO A 35 -3.60 2.72 -0.02
C PRO A 35 -2.60 2.18 -1.07
N TYR A 36 -2.56 2.78 -2.26
CA TYR A 36 -1.63 2.47 -3.34
C TYR A 36 -0.58 3.56 -3.54
N GLU A 37 -0.43 4.47 -2.59
CA GLU A 37 0.64 5.46 -2.61
C GLU A 37 1.99 4.75 -2.58
N ILE A 38 2.82 5.00 -3.59
CA ILE A 38 4.18 4.45 -3.65
C ILE A 38 5.02 5.19 -2.63
N THR A 39 5.50 4.45 -1.63
CA THR A 39 6.35 5.01 -0.58
C THR A 39 7.82 5.02 -1.00
N GLU A 40 8.62 5.80 -0.28
CA GLU A 40 10.09 5.75 -0.40
C GLU A 40 10.66 4.36 -0.10
N GLU A 41 9.98 3.55 0.72
CA GLU A 41 10.37 2.17 0.98
C GLU A 41 10.14 1.29 -0.25
N ASP A 42 9.01 1.46 -0.93
CA ASP A 42 8.71 0.74 -2.18
C ASP A 42 9.75 1.06 -3.26
N ILE A 43 10.13 2.34 -3.39
CA ILE A 43 11.17 2.77 -4.33
C ILE A 43 12.50 2.08 -4.03
N ARG A 44 12.90 2.04 -2.76
CA ARG A 44 14.14 1.35 -2.33
C ARG A 44 14.06 -0.15 -2.59
N ALA A 45 12.93 -0.79 -2.27
CA ALA A 45 12.73 -2.22 -2.49
C ALA A 45 12.84 -2.58 -3.98
N ILE A 46 12.24 -1.76 -4.87
CA ILE A 46 12.35 -1.94 -6.33
C ILE A 46 13.81 -1.80 -6.80
N ALA A 47 14.54 -0.80 -6.26
CA ALA A 47 15.95 -0.60 -6.61
C ALA A 47 16.82 -1.81 -6.19
N LEU A 48 16.60 -2.33 -4.99
CA LEU A 48 17.29 -3.52 -4.48
C LEU A 48 16.96 -4.76 -5.33
N ALA A 49 15.68 -5.00 -5.62
CA ALA A 49 15.26 -6.13 -6.45
C ALA A 49 15.90 -6.09 -7.85
N ARG A 50 16.03 -4.91 -8.45
CA ARG A 50 16.74 -4.74 -9.74
C ARG A 50 18.22 -5.10 -9.64
N GLU A 51 18.88 -4.74 -8.54
CA GLU A 51 20.27 -5.10 -8.32
C GLU A 51 20.45 -6.60 -8.05
N ASP A 52 19.54 -7.21 -7.29
CA ASP A 52 19.54 -8.66 -7.07
C ASP A 52 19.40 -9.44 -8.37
N VAL A 53 18.50 -8.99 -9.27
CA VAL A 53 18.37 -9.58 -10.60
C VAL A 53 19.66 -9.46 -11.41
N LYS A 54 20.30 -8.28 -11.43
CA LYS A 54 21.57 -8.08 -12.17
C LYS A 54 22.69 -8.98 -11.65
N GLN A 55 22.71 -9.22 -10.35
CA GLN A 55 23.74 -10.01 -9.68
C GLN A 55 23.40 -11.51 -9.62
N GLY A 56 22.29 -11.94 -10.26
CA GLY A 56 21.84 -13.32 -10.27
C GLY A 56 21.36 -13.83 -8.90
N ARG A 57 21.09 -12.94 -7.94
CA ARG A 57 20.55 -13.26 -6.61
C ARG A 57 19.03 -13.45 -6.69
N VAL A 58 18.60 -14.37 -7.53
CA VAL A 58 17.20 -14.72 -7.74
C VAL A 58 16.97 -16.18 -7.37
N LYS A 59 15.79 -16.48 -6.84
CA LYS A 59 15.35 -17.86 -6.59
C LYS A 59 14.15 -18.17 -7.45
N SER A 60 14.09 -19.40 -7.95
CA SER A 60 12.88 -19.89 -8.62
C SER A 60 11.76 -20.12 -7.59
N SER A 61 10.52 -20.10 -8.07
CA SER A 61 9.35 -20.40 -7.22
C SER A 61 9.48 -21.77 -6.54
N GLU A 62 10.01 -22.76 -7.25
CA GLU A 62 10.24 -24.12 -6.73
C GLU A 62 11.28 -24.14 -5.61
N GLN A 63 12.39 -23.40 -5.76
CA GLN A 63 13.40 -23.26 -4.70
C GLN A 63 12.82 -22.59 -3.45
N VAL A 64 12.01 -21.55 -3.62
CA VAL A 64 11.32 -20.87 -2.52
C VAL A 64 10.35 -21.83 -1.81
N PHE A 65 9.62 -22.63 -2.57
CA PHE A 65 8.67 -23.60 -2.02
C PHE A 65 9.36 -24.69 -1.20
N GLU A 66 10.44 -25.29 -1.73
CA GLU A 66 11.17 -26.34 -1.01
C GLU A 66 11.84 -25.80 0.28
N GLU A 67 12.36 -24.57 0.26
CA GLU A 67 12.89 -23.94 1.48
C GLU A 67 11.81 -23.70 2.53
N ALA A 68 10.63 -23.21 2.11
CA ALA A 68 9.51 -22.98 3.01
C ALA A 68 8.98 -24.30 3.60
N LYS A 69 8.92 -25.35 2.79
CA LYS A 69 8.52 -26.70 3.20
C LYS A 69 9.50 -27.27 4.22
N ALA A 70 10.81 -27.22 3.94
CA ALA A 70 11.85 -27.70 4.85
C ALA A 70 11.81 -26.97 6.20
N TYR A 71 11.58 -25.65 6.19
CA TYR A 71 11.40 -24.88 7.42
C TYR A 71 10.20 -25.38 8.24
N TYR A 72 9.05 -25.58 7.61
CA TYR A 72 7.85 -26.10 8.27
C TYR A 72 8.04 -27.50 8.85
N GLU A 73 8.67 -28.40 8.10
CA GLU A 73 8.98 -29.76 8.56
C GLU A 73 9.91 -29.72 9.78
N SER A 74 10.95 -28.88 9.76
CA SER A 74 11.85 -28.68 10.91
C SER A 74 11.18 -28.13 12.17
N PHE A 75 10.07 -27.41 12.00
CA PHE A 75 9.29 -26.88 13.11
C PHE A 75 8.37 -27.93 13.72
N LEU A 76 7.84 -28.86 12.91
CA LEU A 76 6.98 -29.95 13.36
C LEU A 76 7.74 -31.09 14.05
N ASP A 77 9.04 -31.23 13.77
CA ASP A 77 9.92 -32.21 14.41
C ASP A 77 10.46 -31.75 15.80
N ARG A 78 10.00 -30.60 16.33
CA ARG A 78 10.34 -30.08 17.67
C ARG A 78 9.20 -30.24 18.67
#